data_AF-A0A7G4RH77-F1
#
_entry.id   AF-A0A7G4RH77-F1
#
_cell.length_a   1.000
_cell.length_b   1.000
_cell.length_c   1.000
_cell.angle_alpha   90.00
_cell.angle_beta   90.00
_cell.angle_gamma   90.00
#
_symmetry.space_group_name_H-M   'P 1'
#
loop_
_entity.id
_entity.type
_entity.pdbx_description
1 polymer ?
#
loop_
_entity_poly.entity_id
_entity_poly.type
_entity_poly.pdbx_seq_one_letter_code
_entity_poly.pdbx_strand_id
1 'polypeptide(L)'
;MNYITGLLLIFSLIYQNAYAEKALSPPSGQSSQCAEAYEHSGQIKTIGNVFSSLSNNCYSAGGMKLMHKILLSENSNEPTGVLFTCSGSDLNFVVFTCLYSTN
;
A
#
# COMPACT_ATOMS: atom_id res chain seq x y z
N MET A 1 -56.44 10.32 -22.02
CA MET A 1 -55.80 10.70 -20.75
C MET A 1 -54.45 10.00 -20.67
N ASN A 2 -53.41 10.82 -20.53
CA ASN A 2 -51.98 10.53 -20.47
C ASN A 2 -51.64 9.37 -19.52
N TYR A 3 -50.51 8.69 -19.75
CA TYR A 3 -49.38 8.63 -18.79
C TYR A 3 -48.15 8.08 -19.53
N ILE A 4 -47.35 9.00 -20.09
CA ILE A 4 -45.96 8.74 -20.43
C ILE A 4 -45.21 8.82 -19.09
N THR A 5 -44.85 7.68 -18.51
CA THR A 5 -43.98 7.64 -17.34
C THR A 5 -42.62 7.15 -17.81
N GLY A 6 -41.76 8.13 -18.12
CA GLY A 6 -40.40 7.93 -18.59
C GLY A 6 -39.59 7.07 -17.63
N LEU A 7 -39.05 5.96 -18.15
CA LEU A 7 -38.00 5.21 -17.50
C LEU A 7 -36.69 5.99 -17.66
N LEU A 8 -36.44 6.92 -16.74
CA LEU A 8 -35.14 7.55 -16.55
C LEU A 8 -34.14 6.45 -16.16
N LEU A 9 -33.44 5.90 -17.16
CA LEU A 9 -32.20 5.17 -16.99
C LEU A 9 -31.16 6.16 -16.49
N ILE A 10 -31.11 6.36 -15.18
CA ILE A 10 -30.03 7.06 -14.51
C ILE A 10 -28.79 6.21 -14.75
N PHE A 11 -27.96 6.67 -15.70
CA PHE A 11 -26.58 6.26 -15.83
C PHE A 11 -25.87 6.54 -14.51
N SER A 12 -25.88 5.56 -13.60
CA SER A 12 -24.91 5.48 -12.52
C SER A 12 -23.55 5.16 -13.16
N LEU A 13 -22.95 6.18 -13.78
CA LEU A 13 -21.53 6.24 -14.05
C LEU A 13 -20.85 6.20 -12.68
N ILE A 14 -20.52 4.99 -12.23
CA ILE A 14 -19.62 4.78 -11.11
C ILE A 14 -18.28 5.33 -11.59
N TYR A 15 -18.00 6.59 -11.29
CA TYR A 15 -16.68 7.19 -11.43
C TYR A 15 -15.75 6.41 -10.50
N GLN A 16 -15.11 5.37 -11.04
CA GLN A 16 -13.97 4.75 -10.37
C GLN A 16 -12.81 5.73 -10.53
N ASN A 17 -12.58 6.55 -9.50
CA ASN A 17 -11.34 7.31 -9.37
C ASN A 17 -10.20 6.31 -9.20
N ALA A 18 -9.67 5.79 -10.31
CA ALA A 18 -8.47 4.98 -10.32
C ALA A 18 -7.28 5.91 -10.05
N TYR A 19 -6.94 6.09 -8.77
CA TYR A 19 -5.65 6.65 -8.42
C TYR A 19 -4.58 5.67 -8.89
N ALA A 20 -3.72 6.11 -9.82
CA ALA A 20 -2.59 5.34 -10.25
C ALA A 20 -1.63 5.18 -9.06
N GLU A 21 -1.53 3.96 -8.52
CA GLU A 21 -0.54 3.65 -7.48
C GLU A 21 0.87 3.84 -8.04
N LYS A 22 1.70 4.61 -7.34
CA LYS A 22 3.09 4.83 -7.75
C LYS A 22 3.92 3.58 -7.43
N ALA A 23 4.80 3.21 -8.35
CA ALA A 23 5.75 2.12 -8.12
C ALA A 23 6.76 2.53 -7.04
N LEU A 24 7.15 1.57 -6.23
CA LEU A 24 8.14 1.70 -5.18
C LEU A 24 9.51 1.29 -5.70
N SER A 25 10.54 2.02 -5.26
CA SER A 25 11.95 1.72 -5.47
C SER A 25 12.44 0.68 -4.44
N PRO A 26 13.51 -0.08 -4.74
CA PRO A 26 14.07 -1.06 -3.82
C PRO A 26 14.45 -0.45 -2.47
N PRO A 27 14.33 -1.21 -1.36
CA PRO A 27 14.73 -0.73 -0.04
C PRO A 27 16.25 -0.71 0.08
N SER A 28 16.82 0.38 0.61
CA SER A 28 18.27 0.55 0.76
C SER A 28 18.72 0.40 2.23
N GLY A 29 19.63 -0.54 2.49
CA GLY A 29 20.26 -0.72 3.80
C GLY A 29 19.36 -1.27 4.91
N GLN A 30 18.26 -1.94 4.54
CA GLN A 30 17.27 -2.47 5.48
C GLN A 30 17.42 -3.97 5.71
N SER A 31 16.60 -4.51 6.62
CA SER A 31 16.54 -5.94 6.92
C SER A 31 16.28 -6.78 5.66
N SER A 32 16.80 -8.02 5.62
CA SER A 32 16.66 -8.92 4.48
C SER A 32 15.21 -9.18 4.10
N GLN A 33 14.30 -9.14 5.09
CA GLN A 33 12.86 -9.27 4.93
C GLN A 33 12.27 -8.20 4.01
N CYS A 34 12.85 -6.99 3.98
CA CYS A 34 12.40 -5.90 3.13
C CYS A 34 12.80 -6.15 1.67
N ALA A 35 14.07 -6.49 1.43
CA ALA A 35 14.55 -6.78 0.09
C ALA A 35 13.82 -7.99 -0.51
N GLU A 36 13.64 -9.06 0.27
CA GLU A 36 12.93 -10.26 -0.17
C GLU A 36 11.46 -9.98 -0.51
N ALA A 37 10.77 -9.22 0.35
CA ALA A 37 9.38 -8.84 0.07
C ALA A 37 9.28 -7.96 -1.18
N TYR A 38 10.25 -7.07 -1.42
CA TYR A 38 10.30 -6.27 -2.64
C TYR A 38 10.45 -7.15 -3.87
N GLU A 39 11.45 -8.02 -3.91
CA GLU A 39 11.73 -8.88 -5.08
C GLU A 39 10.53 -9.77 -5.41
N HIS A 40 9.87 -10.33 -4.40
CA HIS A 40 8.70 -11.20 -4.59
C HIS A 40 7.36 -10.47 -4.78
N SER A 41 7.31 -9.15 -4.59
CA SER A 41 6.07 -8.36 -4.69
C SER A 41 5.60 -8.11 -6.14
N GLY A 42 5.07 -9.14 -6.80
CA GLY A 42 4.49 -9.01 -8.15
C GLY A 42 5.43 -8.40 -9.21
N GLN A 43 4.90 -8.18 -10.42
CA GLN A 43 5.66 -7.50 -11.50
C GLN A 43 5.72 -5.98 -11.29
N ILE A 44 4.62 -5.39 -10.79
CA ILE A 44 4.54 -3.97 -10.47
C ILE A 44 4.69 -3.81 -8.96
N LYS A 45 5.73 -3.08 -8.53
CA LYS A 45 6.09 -2.89 -7.12
C LYS A 45 5.21 -1.84 -6.45
N THR A 46 3.89 -2.02 -6.42
CA THR A 46 2.97 -1.07 -5.77
C THR A 46 2.93 -1.27 -4.25
N ILE A 47 2.36 -0.28 -3.54
CA ILE A 47 2.16 -0.34 -2.09
C ILE A 47 1.39 -1.60 -1.70
N GLY A 48 0.30 -1.92 -2.40
CA GLY A 48 -0.51 -3.11 -2.12
C GLY A 48 0.26 -4.41 -2.30
N ASN A 49 1.04 -4.53 -3.39
CA ASN A 49 1.81 -5.75 -3.67
C ASN A 49 2.95 -5.96 -2.65
N VAL A 50 3.66 -4.88 -2.31
CA VAL A 50 4.70 -4.90 -1.27
C VAL A 50 4.09 -5.19 0.10
N PHE A 51 2.95 -4.58 0.44
CA PHE A 51 2.22 -4.86 1.68
C PHE A 51 1.85 -6.33 1.80
N SER A 52 1.29 -6.93 0.75
CA SER A 52 0.90 -8.34 0.76
C SER A 52 2.11 -9.26 0.99
N SER A 53 3.25 -8.95 0.38
CA SER A 53 4.48 -9.74 0.53
C SER A 53 5.08 -9.57 1.93
N LEU A 54 5.13 -8.33 2.44
CA LEU A 54 5.59 -8.04 3.80
C LEU A 54 4.69 -8.62 4.88
N SER A 55 3.38 -8.74 4.61
CA SER A 55 2.41 -9.28 5.58
C SER A 55 2.78 -10.72 5.92
N ASN A 56 3.08 -11.54 4.90
CA ASN A 56 3.55 -12.91 5.08
C ASN A 56 4.86 -12.94 5.87
N ASN A 57 5.85 -12.13 5.49
CA ASN A 57 7.14 -12.05 6.20
C ASN A 57 6.97 -11.61 7.65
N CYS A 58 6.03 -10.69 7.92
CA CYS A 58 5.71 -10.23 9.26
C CYS A 58 5.20 -11.36 10.14
N TYR A 59 4.22 -12.13 9.66
CA TYR A 59 3.71 -13.28 10.40
C TYR A 59 4.77 -14.38 10.60
N SER A 60 5.57 -14.69 9.58
CA SER A 60 6.64 -15.68 9.69
C SER A 60 7.75 -15.28 10.67
N ALA A 61 7.98 -13.97 10.86
CA ALA A 61 8.92 -13.44 11.85
C ALA A 61 8.32 -13.34 13.27
N GLY A 62 7.10 -13.83 13.49
CA GLY A 62 6.40 -13.75 14.79
C GLY A 62 5.70 -12.42 15.04
N GLY A 63 5.61 -11.56 14.04
CA GLY A 63 4.77 -10.36 14.06
C GLY A 63 3.28 -10.72 13.94
N MET A 64 2.43 -9.78 14.34
CA MET A 64 0.98 -9.95 14.35
C MET A 64 0.25 -8.86 13.57
N LYS A 65 0.90 -7.72 13.34
CA LYS A 65 0.30 -6.61 12.62
C LYS A 65 1.32 -5.90 11.75
N LEU A 66 0.99 -5.78 10.46
CA LEU A 66 1.69 -4.92 9.52
C LEU A 66 0.88 -3.62 9.32
N MET A 67 1.55 -2.48 9.48
CA MET A 67 0.99 -1.16 9.19
C MET A 67 1.84 -0.47 8.14
N HIS A 68 1.24 0.46 7.40
CA HIS A 68 1.97 1.32 6.47
C HIS A 68 1.61 2.80 6.70
N LYS A 69 2.57 3.67 6.42
CA LYS A 69 2.41 5.13 6.43
C LYS A 69 3.03 5.70 5.16
N ILE A 70 2.23 6.40 4.37
CA ILE A 70 2.72 7.15 3.22
C ILE A 70 3.45 8.40 3.75
N LEU A 71 4.67 8.61 3.27
CA LEU A 71 5.47 9.79 3.53
C LEU A 71 5.23 10.79 2.40
N LEU A 72 4.95 12.03 2.76
CA LEU A 72 4.72 13.12 1.81
C LEU A 72 5.91 14.08 1.84
N SER A 73 6.21 14.67 0.69
CA SER A 73 7.12 15.81 0.56
C SER A 73 6.57 17.01 1.32
N GLU A 74 7.42 17.67 2.11
CA GLU A 74 7.05 18.88 2.86
C GLU A 74 6.63 20.03 1.92
N ASN A 75 7.15 20.05 0.68
CA ASN A 75 6.98 21.16 -0.24
C ASN A 75 5.88 20.96 -1.29
N SER A 76 5.55 19.71 -1.63
CA SER A 76 4.64 19.40 -2.74
C SER A 76 3.44 18.52 -2.36
N ASN A 77 3.36 18.03 -1.13
CA ASN A 77 2.40 16.99 -0.71
C ASN A 77 2.42 15.72 -1.58
N GLU A 78 3.45 15.55 -2.40
CA GLU A 78 3.61 14.35 -3.22
C GLU A 78 4.16 13.20 -2.36
N PRO A 79 3.74 11.96 -2.62
CA PRO A 79 4.31 10.80 -1.96
C PRO A 79 5.82 10.73 -2.28
N THR A 80 6.65 10.66 -1.25
CA THR A 80 8.11 10.47 -1.38
C THR A 80 8.51 9.04 -1.03
N GLY A 81 7.73 8.36 -0.19
CA GLY A 81 7.98 6.99 0.18
C GLY A 81 6.86 6.37 1.01
N VAL A 82 7.04 5.13 1.41
CA VAL A 82 6.14 4.41 2.31
C VAL A 82 6.94 3.68 3.37
N LEU A 83 6.59 3.92 4.63
CA LEU A 83 7.12 3.21 5.78
C LEU A 83 6.17 2.09 6.17
N PHE A 84 6.61 0.85 6.09
CA PHE A 84 5.94 -0.33 6.62
C PHE A 84 6.53 -0.69 7.97
N THR A 85 5.69 -1.10 8.92
CA THR A 85 6.09 -1.50 10.27
C THR A 85 5.38 -2.79 10.64
N CYS A 86 6.17 -3.83 10.87
CA CYS A 86 5.71 -5.08 11.43
C CYS A 86 5.87 -5.02 12.95
N SER A 87 4.79 -5.31 13.66
CA SER A 87 4.72 -5.24 15.13
C SER A 87 4.10 -6.52 15.71
N GLY A 88 4.41 -6.79 16.98
CA GLY A 88 3.79 -7.89 17.74
C GLY A 88 2.38 -7.55 18.20
N SER A 89 1.89 -8.26 19.23
CA SER A 89 0.62 -7.91 19.90
C SER A 89 0.61 -6.48 20.46
N ASP A 90 1.76 -6.05 20.99
CA ASP A 90 1.99 -4.66 21.40
C ASP A 90 2.57 -3.88 20.22
N LEU A 91 1.95 -2.76 19.87
CA LEU A 91 2.40 -1.89 18.78
C LEU A 91 3.77 -1.24 19.05
N ASN A 92 4.21 -1.21 20.32
CA ASN A 92 5.53 -0.73 20.70
C ASN A 92 6.62 -1.78 20.47
N PHE A 93 6.25 -3.06 20.31
CA PHE A 93 7.18 -4.11 19.95
C PHE A 93 7.30 -4.21 18.44
N VAL A 94 8.32 -3.55 17.90
CA VAL A 94 8.63 -3.54 16.46
C VAL A 94 9.51 -4.74 16.11
N VAL A 95 9.03 -5.59 15.21
CA VAL A 95 9.78 -6.72 14.68
C VAL A 95 10.76 -6.24 13.60
N PHE A 96 10.26 -5.49 12.63
CA PHE A 96 11.06 -4.83 11.61
C PHE A 96 10.31 -3.65 10.99
N THR A 97 11.06 -2.78 10.32
CA THR A 97 10.54 -1.68 9.52
C THR A 97 11.16 -1.70 8.12
N CYS A 98 10.35 -1.34 7.12
CA CYS A 98 10.79 -1.23 5.73
C CYS A 98 10.37 0.13 5.17
N LEU A 99 11.26 0.81 4.48
CA LEU A 99 11.08 2.13 3.89
C LEU A 99 11.37 1.99 2.41
N TYR A 100 10.36 2.29 1.60
CA TYR A 100 10.48 2.27 0.15
C TYR A 100 10.30 3.68 -0.36
N SER A 101 11.25 4.13 -1.18
CA SER A 101 11.13 5.39 -1.92
C SER A 101 10.11 5.24 -3.05
N THR A 102 9.51 6.33 -3.48
CA THR A 102 8.79 6.39 -4.75
C THR A 102 9.58 7.10 -5.85
N ASN A 103 10.77 7.60 -5.51
CA ASN A 103 11.76 8.21 -6.41
C ASN A 103 12.91 7.25 -6.69
#